data_AF-A0A6A0HBI4-F1
#
_entry.id   AF-A0A6A0HBI4-F1
#
_cell.length_a   1.000
_cell.length_b   1.000
_cell.length_c   1.000
_cell.angle_alpha   90.00
_cell.angle_beta   90.00
_cell.angle_gamma   90.00
#
_symmetry.space_group_name_H-M   'P 1'
#
loop_
_entity.id
_entity.type
_entity.pdbx_description
1 polymer ?
#
loop_
_entity_poly.entity_id
_entity_poly.type
_entity_poly.pdbx_seq_one_letter_code
_entity_poly.pdbx_strand_id
1 'polypeptide(L)'
;MLAMFYRREALLCLLANNVDEAAYTSLVEALCQEHQIRLLKVDSNKTLGEWAGLCKIDREGKPRKIVGCSCVVVTDYGSNLTQAHTIIENYFSSK
;
A
#
# COMPACT_ATOMS: atom_id res chain seq x y z
N MET A 1 -7.94 -4.23 -6.26
CA MET A 1 -8.13 -4.26 -4.79
C MET A 1 -9.10 -5.36 -4.36
N LEU A 2 -10.43 -5.21 -4.54
CA LEU A 2 -11.41 -6.19 -4.03
C LEU A 2 -11.12 -7.65 -4.44
N ALA A 3 -10.82 -7.89 -5.71
CA ALA A 3 -10.54 -9.25 -6.20
C ALA A 3 -9.36 -9.93 -5.49
N MET A 4 -8.38 -9.18 -4.99
CA MET A 4 -7.19 -9.72 -4.32
C MET A 4 -7.48 -10.13 -2.87
N PHE A 5 -8.40 -9.42 -2.20
CA PHE A 5 -8.90 -9.78 -0.87
C PHE A 5 -9.63 -11.12 -0.90
N TYR A 6 -10.54 -11.30 -1.87
CA TYR A 6 -11.28 -12.55 -2.03
C TYR A 6 -10.41 -13.74 -2.44
N ARG A 7 -9.34 -13.50 -3.21
CA ARG A 7 -8.41 -14.55 -3.63
C ARG A 7 -7.40 -14.94 -2.55
N ARG A 8 -7.38 -14.28 -1.39
CA ARG A 8 -6.36 -14.45 -0.33
C ARG A 8 -4.92 -14.29 -0.83
N GLU A 9 -4.75 -13.56 -1.94
CA GLU A 9 -3.44 -13.26 -2.51
C GLU A 9 -2.87 -11.97 -1.91
N ALA A 10 -3.68 -11.17 -1.22
CA ALA A 10 -3.25 -9.94 -0.59
C ALA A 10 -2.41 -10.23 0.67
N LEU A 11 -1.16 -9.76 0.69
CA LEU A 11 -0.24 -9.91 1.82
C LEU A 11 -0.16 -8.64 2.69
N LEU A 12 -0.27 -7.47 2.06
CA LEU A 12 -0.17 -6.17 2.72
C LEU A 12 -1.06 -5.17 2.01
N CYS A 13 -1.74 -4.33 2.77
CA CYS A 13 -2.50 -3.20 2.26
C CYS A 13 -1.93 -1.89 2.80
N LEU A 14 -1.67 -0.94 1.91
CA LEU A 14 -1.34 0.44 2.25
C LEU A 14 -2.56 1.33 1.98
N LEU A 15 -2.87 2.21 2.93
CA LEU A 15 -3.96 3.16 2.84
C LEU A 15 -3.44 4.58 3.08
N ALA A 16 -3.77 5.50 2.19
CA ALA A 16 -3.49 6.91 2.38
C ALA A 16 -4.50 7.54 3.37
N ASN A 17 -4.01 8.37 4.29
CA ASN A 17 -4.83 9.03 5.30
C ASN A 17 -5.53 10.29 4.77
N ASN A 18 -5.07 10.83 3.63
CA ASN A 18 -5.63 12.02 3.00
C ASN A 18 -6.79 11.74 2.03
N VAL A 19 -7.54 10.66 2.25
CA VAL A 19 -8.75 10.36 1.48
C VAL A 19 -9.90 11.14 2.10
N ASP A 20 -10.49 12.05 1.32
CA ASP A 20 -11.58 12.94 1.77
C ASP A 20 -12.85 12.20 2.21
N GLU A 21 -13.02 10.95 1.76
CA GLU A 21 -14.22 10.16 2.01
C GLU A 21 -13.98 9.11 3.11
N ALA A 22 -14.49 9.39 4.32
CA ALA A 22 -14.35 8.51 5.47
C ALA A 22 -14.94 7.10 5.24
N ALA A 23 -16.02 7.00 4.43
CA ALA A 23 -16.61 5.73 4.06
C ALA A 23 -15.62 4.82 3.31
N TYR A 24 -14.74 5.40 2.49
CA TYR A 24 -13.69 4.64 1.80
C TYR A 24 -12.69 4.04 2.78
N THR A 25 -12.21 4.84 3.74
CA THR A 25 -11.27 4.41 4.78
C THR A 25 -11.86 3.29 5.62
N SER A 26 -13.11 3.42 6.08
CA SER A 26 -13.78 2.40 6.89
C SER A 26 -14.03 1.11 6.13
N LEU A 27 -14.36 1.16 4.82
CA LEU A 27 -14.55 -0.03 3.99
C LEU A 27 -13.23 -0.81 3.84
N VAL A 28 -12.13 -0.11 3.57
CA VAL A 28 -10.82 -0.76 3.42
C VAL A 28 -10.33 -1.35 4.74
N GLU A 29 -10.54 -0.64 5.85
CA GLU A 29 -10.23 -1.15 7.19
C GLU A 29 -11.03 -2.42 7.53
N ALA A 30 -12.33 -2.42 7.28
CA ALA A 30 -13.20 -3.58 7.51
C ALA A 30 -12.77 -4.79 6.66
N LEU A 31 -12.49 -4.57 5.37
CA LEU A 31 -11.99 -5.63 4.48
C LEU A 31 -10.64 -6.19 4.93
N CYS A 32 -9.72 -5.33 5.38
CA CYS A 32 -8.42 -5.78 5.89
C CYS A 32 -8.58 -6.58 7.20
N GLN A 33 -9.49 -6.19 8.09
CA GLN A 33 -9.78 -6.90 9.32
C GLN A 33 -10.42 -8.27 9.06
N GLU A 34 -11.41 -8.35 8.17
CA GLU A 34 -12.12 -9.59 7.84
C GLU A 34 -11.19 -10.66 7.25
N HIS A 35 -10.28 -10.23 6.37
CA HIS A 35 -9.33 -11.13 5.71
C HIS A 35 -7.99 -11.29 6.46
N GLN A 36 -7.84 -10.69 7.64
CA GLN A 36 -6.61 -10.71 8.46
C GLN A 36 -5.36 -10.22 7.71
N ILE A 37 -5.51 -9.17 6.91
CA ILE A 37 -4.40 -8.58 6.15
C ILE A 37 -3.78 -7.43 6.92
N ARG A 38 -2.45 -7.35 6.88
CA ARG A 38 -1.71 -6.27 7.52
C ARG A 38 -2.00 -4.94 6.83
N LEU A 39 -2.42 -3.95 7.62
CA LEU A 39 -2.74 -2.60 7.15
C LEU A 39 -1.65 -1.61 7.58
N LEU A 40 -1.16 -0.81 6.62
CA LEU A 40 -0.24 0.31 6.86
C LEU A 40 -0.90 1.62 6.43
N LYS A 41 -0.94 2.61 7.32
CA LYS A 41 -1.44 3.96 7.01
C LYS A 41 -0.28 4.87 6.63
N VAL A 42 -0.44 5.64 5.56
CA VAL A 42 0.53 6.61 5.04
C VAL A 42 -0.13 7.97 4.94
N ASP A 43 0.54 9.06 5.31
CA ASP A 43 -0.11 10.37 5.43
C ASP A 43 -0.52 11.01 4.09
N SER A 44 0.19 10.70 2.99
CA SER A 44 -0.03 11.34 1.68
C SER A 44 -0.21 10.33 0.55
N ASN A 45 -1.31 10.47 -0.20
CA ASN A 45 -1.55 9.70 -1.43
C ASN A 45 -0.51 9.97 -2.53
N LYS A 46 0.13 11.14 -2.54
CA LYS A 46 1.16 11.47 -3.53
C LYS A 46 2.45 10.70 -3.27
N THR A 47 2.89 10.63 -2.02
CA THR A 47 4.08 9.82 -1.68
C THR A 47 3.81 8.34 -1.92
N LEU A 48 2.60 7.87 -1.58
CA LEU A 48 2.20 6.49 -1.87
C LEU A 48 2.17 6.19 -3.38
N GLY A 49 1.67 7.12 -4.19
CA GLY A 49 1.68 7.02 -5.65
C GLY A 49 3.10 6.99 -6.24
N GLU A 50 4.01 7.78 -5.68
CA GLU A 50 5.43 7.75 -6.04
C GLU A 50 6.07 6.40 -5.71
N TRP A 51 5.80 5.86 -4.50
CA TRP A 51 6.30 4.54 -4.08
C TRP A 51 5.75 3.40 -4.94
N ALA A 52 4.50 3.51 -5.39
CA ALA A 52 3.88 2.58 -6.33
C ALA A 52 4.43 2.71 -7.76
N GLY A 53 5.32 3.68 -8.03
CA GLY A 53 5.85 3.92 -9.37
C GLY A 53 4.87 4.62 -10.31
N LEU A 54 3.78 5.19 -9.80
CA LEU A 54 2.80 5.96 -10.57
C LEU A 54 3.28 7.39 -10.84
N CYS A 55 4.55 7.53 -11.22
CA CYS A 55 5.17 8.79 -11.58
C CYS A 55 5.89 8.68 -12.93
N LYS A 56 5.98 9.80 -13.66
CA LYS A 56 6.81 9.88 -14.86
C LYS A 56 8.15 10.47 -14.47
N ILE A 57 9.22 9.76 -14.76
CA ILE A 57 10.57 10.24 -14.47
C ILE A 57 11.03 11.10 -15.66
N ASP A 58 11.41 12.34 -15.39
CA ASP A 58 11.99 13.24 -16.40
C ASP A 58 13.47 12.87 -16.65
N ARG A 59 14.11 13.41 -17.70
CA ARG A 59 15.50 13.05 -18.05
C ARG A 59 16.54 13.36 -16.95
N GLU A 60 16.22 14.26 -16.02
CA GLU A 60 17.04 14.61 -14.86
C GLU A 60 16.77 13.71 -13.63
N GLY A 61 15.96 12.66 -13.76
CA GLY A 61 15.64 11.74 -12.66
C GLY A 61 14.62 12.28 -11.65
N LYS A 62 14.04 13.47 -11.89
CA LYS A 62 13.01 14.03 -11.01
C LYS A 62 11.63 13.48 -11.36
N PRO A 63 10.83 13.06 -10.36
CA PRO A 63 9.47 12.59 -10.57
C PRO A 63 8.57 13.76 -10.95
N ARG A 64 7.94 13.66 -12.13
CA ARG A 64 6.94 14.60 -12.64
C ARG A 64 5.62 13.87 -12.90
N LYS A 65 4.50 14.58 -12.76
CA LYS A 65 3.14 14.03 -12.92
C LYS A 65 2.90 12.79 -12.04
N ILE A 66 3.15 12.91 -10.75
CA ILE A 66 2.82 11.86 -9.77
C ILE A 66 1.30 11.74 -9.70
N VAL A 67 0.79 10.54 -9.99
CA VAL A 67 -0.61 10.20 -9.80
C VAL A 67 -0.76 9.74 -8.36
N GLY A 68 -1.62 10.42 -7.61
CA GLY A 68 -1.91 10.03 -6.23
C GLY A 68 -2.55 8.65 -6.20
N CYS A 69 -2.10 7.82 -5.26
CA CYS A 69 -2.69 6.52 -5.00
C CYS A 69 -3.32 6.52 -3.61
N SER A 70 -4.60 6.20 -3.52
CA SER A 70 -5.30 6.11 -2.23
C SER A 70 -5.00 4.79 -1.51
N CYS A 71 -4.72 3.74 -2.27
CA CYS A 71 -4.65 2.39 -1.73
C CYS A 71 -3.82 1.45 -2.61
N VAL A 72 -2.92 0.70 -2.00
CA VAL A 72 -2.05 -0.26 -2.71
C VAL A 72 -2.11 -1.59 -1.98
N VAL A 73 -2.21 -2.68 -2.73
CA VAL A 73 -2.16 -4.03 -2.17
C VAL A 73 -0.96 -4.75 -2.78
N VAL A 74 -0.14 -5.35 -1.92
CA VAL A 74 0.96 -6.21 -2.33
C VAL A 74 0.45 -7.64 -2.36
N THR A 75 0.53 -8.28 -3.52
CA THR A 75 0.09 -9.67 -3.71
C THR A 75 1.24 -10.66 -3.70
N ASP A 76 2.40 -10.24 -4.15
CA ASP A 76 3.60 -11.05 -4.13
C ASP A 76 4.79 -10.11 -3.96
N TYR A 77 5.69 -10.48 -3.07
CA TYR A 77 6.96 -9.76 -2.87
C TYR A 77 8.07 -10.34 -3.75
N GLY A 78 7.82 -11.47 -4.41
CA GLY A 78 8.81 -12.22 -5.17
C GLY A 78 9.63 -13.16 -4.29
N SER A 79 10.32 -14.09 -4.93
CA SER A 79 10.99 -15.24 -4.32
C SER A 79 12.27 -14.93 -3.52
N ASN A 80 12.60 -13.66 -3.29
CA ASN A 80 13.81 -13.27 -2.57
C ASN A 80 13.45 -12.60 -1.24
N LEU A 81 13.64 -13.33 -0.14
CA LEU A 81 13.68 -12.83 1.24
C LEU A 81 14.77 -11.75 1.37
N THR A 82 14.44 -10.56 0.89
CA THR A 82 15.28 -9.38 0.98
C THR A 82 15.08 -8.72 2.34
N GLN A 83 16.05 -7.89 2.74
CA GLN A 83 16.02 -7.15 4.00
C GLN A 83 14.71 -6.34 4.20
N ALA A 84 14.05 -5.94 3.11
CA ALA A 84 12.76 -5.28 3.14
C ALA A 84 11.68 -6.13 3.85
N HIS A 85 11.66 -7.45 3.65
CA HIS A 85 10.72 -8.34 4.33
C HIS A 85 10.90 -8.33 5.84
N THR A 86 12.14 -8.48 6.30
CA THR A 86 12.47 -8.48 7.73
C THR A 86 12.13 -7.15 8.38
N ILE A 87 12.37 -6.03 7.69
CA ILE A 87 12.00 -4.70 8.18
C ILE A 87 10.48 -4.58 8.32
N ILE A 88 9.72 -5.05 7.33
CA ILE A 88 8.26 -5.01 7.35
C ILE A 88 7.72 -5.91 8.47
N GLU A 89 8.23 -7.14 8.60
CA GLU A 89 7.84 -8.06 9.67
C GLU A 89 8.17 -7.52 11.06
N ASN A 90 9.34 -6.91 11.24
CA ASN A 90 9.72 -6.26 12.49
C ASN A 90 8.81 -5.07 12.81
N TYR A 91 8.45 -4.26 11.81
CA TYR A 91 7.52 -3.14 11.99
C TYR A 91 6.14 -3.62 12.45
N PHE A 92 5.65 -4.75 11.93
CA PHE A 92 4.39 -5.35 12.34
C PHE A 92 4.46 -6.15 13.65
N SER A 93 5.62 -6.71 13.99
CA SER A 93 5.83 -7.48 15.23
C SER A 93 6.11 -6.59 16.44
N SER A 94 6.63 -5.39 16.20
CA SER A 94 6.93 -4.40 17.24
C SER A 94 5.73 -3.49 17.59
N LYS A 95 4.54 -3.78 17.06
CA LYS A 95 3.33 -2.96 17.20
C LYS A 95 2.22 -3.71 17.90
#